data_AF-L1PIX6-F1
#
_entry.id   AF-L1PIX6-F1
#
_cell.length_a   1.000
_cell.length_b   1.000
_cell.length_c   1.000
_cell.angle_alpha   90.00
_cell.angle_beta   90.00
_cell.angle_gamma   90.00
#
_symmetry.space_group_name_H-M   'P 1'
#
loop_
_entity.id
_entity.type
_entity.pdbx_description
1 polymer ?
#
loop_
_entity_poly.entity_id
_entity_poly.type
_entity_poly.pdbx_seq_one_letter_code
_entity_poly.pdbx_strand_id
1 'polypeptide(L)'
;MKLRTITLFAGLLVAQVSLAQVDEMGTMTDTTIPVVTNVEQTTSEADLKTQKEQLKAQQKLQKEQEKALKAEEKAAKEKEKAEKEAKKAQEKAKREQEKAEKAKAKAEKEAQKKKENLNKANSEVAKVETKIAKAKTDLAKEQSKFDMKKAKGTLSPQDEAKLKGKLLDKQQKINSLGLDLIKAKEKVNKYSM
;
A
#
# COMPACT_ATOMS: atom_id res chain seq x y z
N MET A 1 -11.28 0.43 27.67
CA MET A 1 -10.65 -0.65 28.45
C MET A 1 -9.16 -0.59 28.24
N LYS A 2 -8.41 -0.27 29.30
CA LYS A 2 -6.95 -0.40 29.38
C LYS A 2 -6.66 -1.83 29.83
N LEU A 3 -5.61 -2.47 29.32
CA LEU A 3 -4.80 -3.58 29.85
C LEU A 3 -4.17 -4.32 28.64
N ARG A 4 -2.91 -4.74 28.57
CA ARG A 4 -1.64 -4.49 29.29
C ARG A 4 -0.57 -5.04 28.34
N THR A 5 0.47 -4.27 28.10
CA THR A 5 1.66 -4.64 27.32
C THR A 5 2.44 -5.71 28.09
N ILE A 6 2.59 -6.91 27.54
CA ILE A 6 3.43 -7.97 28.10
C ILE A 6 4.86 -7.73 27.59
N THR A 7 5.64 -7.01 28.40
CA THR A 7 7.08 -6.88 28.23
C THR A 7 7.74 -8.13 28.83
N LEU A 8 8.11 -9.09 27.98
CA LEU A 8 8.88 -10.26 28.37
C LEU A 8 10.34 -9.84 28.59
N PHE A 9 10.77 -9.85 29.85
CA PHE A 9 12.14 -9.65 30.27
C PHE A 9 13.04 -10.77 29.74
N ALA A 10 13.96 -10.41 28.84
CA ALA A 10 15.09 -11.24 28.46
C ALA A 10 16.09 -11.28 29.62
N GLY A 11 16.06 -12.35 30.40
CA GLY A 11 17.07 -12.64 31.42
C GLY A 11 18.39 -13.05 30.76
N LEU A 12 19.30 -12.09 30.67
CA LEU A 12 20.71 -12.25 30.33
C LEU A 12 21.42 -13.02 31.47
N LEU A 13 21.62 -14.33 31.30
CA LEU A 13 22.39 -15.14 32.24
C LEU A 13 23.88 -14.96 31.92
N VAL A 14 24.49 -13.97 32.58
CA VAL A 14 25.92 -13.64 32.50
C VAL A 14 26.74 -14.68 33.26
N ALA A 15 27.84 -15.08 32.63
CA ALA A 15 28.83 -16.06 33.03
C ALA A 15 29.48 -15.84 34.41
N GLN A 16 29.78 -16.94 35.09
CA GLN A 16 31.01 -17.09 35.86
C GLN A 16 31.63 -18.45 35.57
N VAL A 17 32.68 -18.44 34.75
CA VAL A 17 33.70 -19.49 34.68
C VAL A 17 34.92 -18.90 35.37
N SER A 18 35.25 -19.40 36.54
CA SER A 18 36.52 -19.15 37.21
C SER A 18 37.20 -20.50 37.39
N LEU A 19 38.38 -20.65 36.79
CA LEU A 19 39.56 -21.32 37.34
C LEU A 19 40.72 -21.10 36.37
N ALA A 20 41.45 -20.02 36.63
CA ALA A 20 42.76 -19.74 36.06
C ALA A 20 43.79 -20.11 37.13
N GLN A 21 44.64 -21.10 36.87
CA GLN A 21 45.99 -21.24 37.43
C GLN A 21 46.83 -22.12 36.51
N VAL A 22 47.48 -21.52 35.52
CA VAL A 22 48.80 -21.93 35.01
C VAL A 22 49.46 -20.65 34.53
N ASP A 23 50.42 -20.13 35.30
CA ASP A 23 51.48 -19.28 34.75
C ASP A 23 52.80 -19.80 35.31
N GLU A 24 53.52 -20.46 34.41
CA GLU A 24 54.88 -20.93 34.53
C GLU A 24 55.72 -19.92 33.74
N MET A 25 56.49 -19.06 34.40
CA MET A 25 57.63 -18.37 33.79
C MET A 25 58.67 -18.05 34.85
N GLY A 26 59.83 -18.68 34.71
CA GLY A 26 60.94 -18.59 35.63
C GLY A 26 61.75 -17.31 35.56
N THR A 27 62.54 -17.10 36.60
CA THR A 27 63.84 -16.41 36.52
C THR A 27 64.79 -17.06 37.54
N MET A 28 66.00 -17.32 37.09
CA MET A 28 67.05 -18.02 37.83
C MET A 28 67.70 -17.12 38.89
N THR A 29 68.12 -17.68 40.02
CA THR A 29 69.51 -17.59 40.54
C THR A 29 69.70 -18.43 41.81
N ASP A 30 70.86 -19.11 41.82
CA ASP A 30 71.71 -19.47 42.96
C ASP A 30 71.31 -20.50 44.05
N THR A 31 71.94 -21.67 43.92
CA THR A 31 73.02 -22.17 44.81
C THR A 31 72.70 -22.88 46.14
N THR A 32 73.37 -24.04 46.28
CA THR A 32 73.73 -24.86 47.46
C THR A 32 72.72 -25.88 48.04
N ILE A 33 72.98 -27.14 47.66
CA ILE A 33 72.69 -28.46 48.29
C ILE A 33 73.27 -28.52 49.75
N PRO A 34 73.02 -29.54 50.62
CA PRO A 34 72.35 -30.84 50.42
C PRO A 34 71.54 -31.43 51.63
N VAL A 35 71.11 -32.71 51.49
CA VAL A 35 70.80 -33.70 52.57
C VAL A 35 69.37 -33.61 53.16
N VAL A 36 68.51 -34.63 53.34
CA VAL A 36 68.58 -36.11 53.42
C VAL A 36 67.21 -36.72 52.98
N THR A 37 67.24 -37.96 52.47
CA THR A 37 66.28 -39.10 52.64
C THR A 37 64.76 -38.89 52.49
N ASN A 38 64.16 -39.47 51.44
CA ASN A 38 63.55 -40.82 51.42
C ASN A 38 62.17 -40.85 52.12
N VAL A 39 61.10 -41.05 51.34
CA VAL A 39 59.99 -41.97 51.60
C VAL A 39 58.89 -41.77 50.52
N GLU A 40 58.60 -42.88 49.83
CA GLU A 40 57.32 -43.20 49.18
C GLU A 40 56.80 -42.31 48.05
N GLN A 41 57.54 -42.47 46.95
CA GLN A 41 57.07 -42.60 45.59
C GLN A 41 55.99 -43.71 45.45
N THR A 42 54.81 -43.56 46.06
CA THR A 42 53.69 -44.52 45.94
C THR A 42 52.32 -43.85 45.98
N THR A 43 52.01 -42.95 45.04
CA THR A 43 50.61 -42.51 44.76
C THR A 43 50.37 -42.25 43.27
N SER A 44 51.20 -42.81 42.38
CA SER A 44 51.22 -42.43 40.96
C SER A 44 50.31 -43.22 40.01
N GLU A 45 49.51 -44.18 40.47
CA GLU A 45 48.62 -44.95 39.58
C GLU A 45 47.13 -44.86 39.92
N ALA A 46 46.78 -44.57 41.18
CA ALA A 46 45.39 -44.47 41.63
C ALA A 46 44.75 -43.11 41.33
N ASP A 47 45.46 -42.00 41.57
CA ASP A 47 45.00 -40.64 41.27
C ASP A 47 45.00 -40.33 39.76
N LEU A 48 45.95 -40.90 39.02
CA LEU A 48 46.00 -40.78 37.57
C LEU A 48 44.86 -41.55 36.89
N LYS A 49 44.45 -42.70 37.45
CA LYS A 49 43.28 -43.45 36.98
C LYS A 49 41.98 -42.72 37.26
N THR A 50 41.80 -42.15 38.45
CA THR A 50 40.59 -41.40 38.80
C THR A 50 40.46 -40.09 38.01
N GLN A 51 41.55 -39.35 37.77
CA GLN A 51 41.52 -38.18 36.87
C GLN A 51 41.21 -38.56 35.41
N LYS A 52 41.79 -39.64 34.90
CA LYS A 52 41.56 -40.11 33.52
C LYS A 52 40.12 -40.61 33.32
N GLU A 53 39.50 -41.12 34.37
CA GLU A 53 38.10 -41.54 34.39
C GLU A 53 37.14 -40.34 34.51
N GLN A 54 37.46 -39.34 35.33
CA GLN A 54 36.72 -38.07 35.40
C GLN A 54 36.79 -37.28 34.09
N LEU A 55 37.95 -37.22 33.41
CA LEU A 55 38.09 -36.60 32.09
C LEU A 55 37.25 -37.28 31.01
N LYS A 56 37.15 -38.62 31.06
CA LYS A 56 36.28 -39.38 30.16
C LYS A 56 34.79 -39.14 30.44
N ALA A 57 34.41 -39.02 31.71
CA ALA A 57 33.04 -38.68 32.11
C ALA A 57 32.67 -37.25 31.66
N GLN A 58 33.59 -36.29 31.82
CA GLN A 58 33.40 -34.90 31.40
C GLN A 58 33.35 -34.76 29.86
N GLN A 59 34.19 -35.50 29.12
CA GLN A 59 34.12 -35.56 27.66
C GLN A 59 32.81 -36.18 27.15
N LYS A 60 32.26 -37.19 27.83
CA LYS A 60 30.95 -37.74 27.48
C LYS A 60 29.84 -36.71 27.69
N LEU A 61 29.87 -36.00 28.82
CA LEU A 61 28.88 -34.97 29.13
C LEU A 61 28.93 -33.78 28.15
N GLN A 62 30.14 -33.33 27.76
CA GLN A 62 30.31 -32.29 26.75
C GLN A 62 29.82 -32.74 25.36
N LYS A 63 30.11 -33.98 24.94
CA LYS A 63 29.61 -34.53 23.67
C LYS A 63 28.08 -34.63 23.63
N GLU A 64 27.45 -34.85 24.77
CA GLU A 64 26.00 -34.96 24.88
C GLU A 64 25.32 -33.57 24.87
N GLN A 65 25.90 -32.60 25.58
CA GLN A 65 25.47 -31.19 25.50
C GLN A 65 25.67 -30.60 24.11
N GLU A 66 26.79 -30.87 23.44
CA GLU A 66 27.04 -30.36 22.08
C GLU A 66 26.07 -30.95 21.06
N LYS A 67 25.65 -32.21 21.24
CA LYS A 67 24.59 -32.83 20.43
C LYS A 67 23.22 -32.21 20.70
N ALA A 68 22.89 -31.91 21.95
CA ALA A 68 21.64 -31.25 22.32
C ALA A 68 21.56 -29.82 21.74
N LEU A 69 22.64 -29.04 21.86
CA LEU A 69 22.74 -27.69 21.29
C LEU A 69 22.67 -27.69 19.76
N LYS A 70 23.35 -28.65 19.09
CA LYS A 70 23.25 -28.81 17.63
C LYS A 70 21.84 -29.20 17.16
N ALA A 71 21.09 -29.97 17.95
CA ALA A 71 19.71 -30.32 17.63
C ALA A 71 18.77 -29.11 17.80
N GLU A 72 18.96 -28.33 18.86
CA GLU A 72 18.21 -27.10 19.12
C GLU A 72 18.48 -26.02 18.06
N GLU A 73 19.74 -25.82 17.66
CA GLU A 73 20.11 -24.86 16.61
C GLU A 73 19.51 -25.25 15.26
N LYS A 74 19.48 -26.54 14.92
CA LYS A 74 18.81 -27.03 13.71
C LYS A 74 17.30 -26.78 13.75
N ALA A 75 16.65 -27.07 14.87
CA ALA A 75 15.22 -26.83 15.04
C ALA A 75 14.88 -25.32 15.00
N ALA A 76 15.72 -24.47 15.58
CA ALA A 76 15.56 -23.02 15.52
C ALA A 76 15.75 -22.47 14.09
N LYS A 77 16.79 -22.93 13.37
CA LYS A 77 17.03 -22.56 11.96
C LYS A 77 15.89 -23.00 11.04
N GLU A 78 15.28 -24.15 11.30
CA GLU A 78 14.15 -24.66 10.51
C GLU A 78 12.86 -23.87 10.79
N LYS A 79 12.59 -23.53 12.07
CA LYS A 79 11.49 -22.65 12.45
C LYS A 79 11.64 -21.23 11.87
N GLU A 80 12.84 -20.66 11.89
CA GLU A 80 13.09 -19.33 11.32
C GLU A 80 12.91 -19.32 9.80
N LYS A 81 13.34 -20.38 9.09
CA LYS A 81 13.11 -20.54 7.65
C LYS A 81 11.62 -20.63 7.34
N ALA A 82 10.87 -21.45 8.07
CA ALA A 82 9.43 -21.59 7.89
C ALA A 82 8.68 -20.27 8.16
N GLU A 83 9.07 -19.52 9.20
CA GLU A 83 8.46 -18.22 9.52
C GLU A 83 8.79 -17.15 8.46
N LYS A 84 10.04 -17.11 7.97
CA LYS A 84 10.43 -16.21 6.86
C LYS A 84 9.68 -16.53 5.57
N GLU A 85 9.46 -17.80 5.27
CA GLU A 85 8.74 -18.24 4.08
C GLU A 85 7.24 -17.92 4.18
N ALA A 86 6.64 -18.16 5.34
CA ALA A 86 5.26 -17.77 5.64
C ALA A 86 5.04 -16.25 5.56
N LYS A 87 5.96 -15.44 6.12
CA LYS A 87 5.91 -13.97 6.03
C LYS A 87 6.03 -13.49 4.58
N LYS A 88 6.96 -14.06 3.80
CA LYS A 88 7.11 -13.73 2.36
C LYS A 88 5.86 -14.09 1.56
N ALA A 89 5.24 -15.24 1.84
CA ALA A 89 4.00 -15.65 1.17
C ALA A 89 2.84 -14.70 1.52
N GLN A 90 2.68 -14.35 2.79
CA GLN A 90 1.65 -13.41 3.25
C GLN A 90 1.84 -11.99 2.67
N GLU A 91 3.08 -11.52 2.60
CA GLU A 91 3.43 -10.21 2.03
C GLU A 91 3.17 -10.16 0.52
N LYS A 92 3.47 -11.24 -0.20
CA LYS A 92 3.13 -11.38 -1.63
C LYS A 92 1.61 -11.34 -1.83
N ALA A 93 0.85 -12.11 -1.05
CA ALA A 93 -0.61 -12.13 -1.12
C ALA A 93 -1.23 -10.75 -0.83
N LYS A 94 -0.75 -10.04 0.21
CA LYS A 94 -1.20 -8.68 0.52
C LYS A 94 -0.88 -7.68 -0.59
N ARG A 95 0.33 -7.73 -1.16
CA ARG A 95 0.71 -6.85 -2.28
C ARG A 95 -0.15 -7.09 -3.51
N GLU A 96 -0.52 -8.33 -3.78
CA GLU A 96 -1.33 -8.70 -4.93
C GLU A 96 -2.79 -8.25 -4.76
N GLN A 97 -3.34 -8.41 -3.55
CA GLN A 97 -4.64 -7.85 -3.17
C GLN A 97 -4.66 -6.32 -3.28
N GLU A 98 -3.65 -5.63 -2.74
CA GLU A 98 -3.57 -4.16 -2.79
C GLU A 98 -3.46 -3.64 -4.23
N LYS A 99 -2.71 -4.34 -5.10
CA LYS A 99 -2.65 -4.00 -6.54
C LYS A 99 -4.00 -4.20 -7.23
N ALA A 100 -4.71 -5.29 -6.92
CA ALA A 100 -6.03 -5.56 -7.47
C ALA A 100 -7.07 -4.54 -7.01
N GLU A 101 -7.07 -4.16 -5.74
CA GLU A 101 -7.94 -3.11 -5.19
C GLU A 101 -7.63 -1.74 -5.79
N LYS A 102 -6.35 -1.37 -5.89
CA LYS A 102 -5.93 -0.11 -6.54
C LYS A 102 -6.34 -0.07 -8.01
N ALA A 103 -6.27 -1.18 -8.74
CA ALA A 103 -6.72 -1.25 -10.13
C ALA A 103 -8.24 -1.09 -10.23
N LYS A 104 -9.01 -1.79 -9.39
CA LYS A 104 -10.48 -1.65 -9.31
C LYS A 104 -10.91 -0.22 -8.96
N ALA A 105 -10.28 0.39 -7.96
CA ALA A 105 -10.59 1.75 -7.54
C ALA A 105 -10.27 2.81 -8.62
N LYS A 106 -9.21 2.60 -9.41
CA LYS A 106 -8.90 3.48 -10.57
C LYS A 106 -9.96 3.34 -11.65
N ALA A 107 -10.31 2.11 -12.02
CA ALA A 107 -11.35 1.85 -13.03
C ALA A 107 -12.72 2.40 -12.61
N GLU A 108 -13.10 2.24 -11.34
CA GLU A 108 -14.35 2.77 -10.81
C GLU A 108 -14.38 4.31 -10.81
N LYS A 109 -13.28 4.96 -10.41
CA LYS A 109 -13.16 6.43 -10.47
C LYS A 109 -13.25 6.96 -11.90
N GLU A 110 -12.64 6.28 -12.87
CA GLU A 110 -12.73 6.66 -14.28
C GLU A 110 -14.15 6.49 -14.82
N ALA A 111 -14.81 5.38 -14.49
CA ALA A 111 -16.21 5.15 -14.84
C ALA A 111 -17.14 6.20 -14.21
N GLN A 112 -16.93 6.55 -12.93
CA GLN A 112 -17.71 7.57 -12.24
C GLN A 112 -17.53 8.94 -12.87
N LYS A 113 -16.29 9.33 -13.20
CA LYS A 113 -15.99 10.58 -13.91
C LYS A 113 -16.63 10.62 -15.29
N LYS A 114 -16.59 9.51 -16.06
CA LYS A 114 -17.24 9.42 -17.37
C LYS A 114 -18.75 9.61 -17.24
N LYS A 115 -19.39 8.95 -16.26
CA LYS A 115 -20.82 9.10 -15.96
C LYS A 115 -21.19 10.52 -15.54
N GLU A 116 -20.40 11.15 -14.68
CA GLU A 116 -20.61 12.54 -14.26
C GLU A 116 -20.51 13.52 -15.44
N ASN A 117 -19.47 13.37 -16.27
CA ASN A 117 -19.29 14.19 -17.47
C ASN A 117 -20.43 14.02 -18.47
N LEU A 118 -20.91 12.78 -18.66
CA LEU A 118 -22.06 12.48 -19.50
C LEU A 118 -23.33 13.14 -18.96
N ASN A 119 -23.58 13.05 -17.64
CA ASN A 119 -24.73 13.72 -17.02
C ASN A 119 -24.67 15.24 -17.18
N LYS A 120 -23.49 15.83 -17.03
CA LYS A 120 -23.28 17.27 -17.24
C LYS A 120 -23.54 17.67 -18.69
N ALA A 121 -23.03 16.91 -19.65
CA ALA A 121 -23.28 17.13 -21.07
C ALA A 121 -24.77 17.01 -21.43
N ASN A 122 -25.47 16.02 -20.89
CA ASN A 122 -26.92 15.88 -21.06
C ASN A 122 -27.70 17.06 -20.46
N SER A 123 -27.26 17.59 -19.32
CA SER A 123 -27.86 18.80 -18.73
C SER A 123 -27.66 20.03 -19.62
N GLU A 124 -26.50 20.18 -20.28
CA GLU A 124 -26.26 21.24 -21.26
C GLU A 124 -27.23 21.12 -22.44
N VAL A 125 -27.42 19.92 -23.00
CA VAL A 125 -28.38 19.65 -24.07
C VAL A 125 -29.79 20.07 -23.65
N ALA A 126 -30.28 19.60 -22.50
CA ALA A 126 -31.62 19.91 -22.01
C ALA A 126 -31.85 21.43 -21.81
N LYS A 127 -30.84 22.15 -21.32
CA LYS A 127 -30.88 23.61 -21.17
C LYS A 127 -30.99 24.32 -22.52
N VAL A 128 -30.23 23.87 -23.52
CA VAL A 128 -30.30 24.46 -24.87
C VAL A 128 -31.62 24.13 -25.55
N GLU A 129 -32.12 22.90 -25.44
CA GLU A 129 -33.43 22.50 -25.97
C GLU A 129 -34.57 23.33 -25.37
N THR A 130 -34.53 23.59 -24.06
CA THR A 130 -35.49 24.48 -23.38
C THR A 130 -35.42 25.91 -23.93
N LYS A 131 -34.21 26.45 -24.15
CA LYS A 131 -34.03 27.79 -24.76
C LYS A 131 -34.55 27.84 -26.18
N ILE A 132 -34.33 26.80 -26.98
CA ILE A 132 -34.85 26.68 -28.35
C ILE A 132 -36.37 26.64 -28.33
N ALA A 133 -36.98 25.84 -27.45
CA ALA A 133 -38.44 25.76 -27.32
C ALA A 133 -39.03 27.14 -27.02
N LYS A 134 -38.47 27.86 -26.04
CA LYS A 134 -38.90 29.22 -25.71
C LYS A 134 -38.74 30.19 -26.88
N ALA A 135 -37.59 30.14 -27.57
CA ALA A 135 -37.34 30.98 -28.75
C ALA A 135 -38.31 30.69 -29.90
N LYS A 136 -38.65 29.41 -30.14
CA LYS A 136 -39.67 29.00 -31.12
C LYS A 136 -41.06 29.50 -30.76
N THR A 137 -41.46 29.42 -29.49
CA THR A 137 -42.73 30.00 -29.02
C THR A 137 -42.76 31.52 -29.22
N ASP A 138 -41.66 32.20 -28.92
CA ASP A 138 -41.55 33.65 -29.11
C ASP A 138 -41.55 34.06 -30.59
N LEU A 139 -41.01 33.22 -31.48
CA LEU A 139 -41.09 33.40 -32.93
C LEU A 139 -42.53 33.21 -33.41
N ALA A 140 -43.20 32.13 -33.00
CA ALA A 140 -44.58 31.86 -33.37
C ALA A 140 -45.54 33.00 -32.94
N LYS A 141 -45.34 33.56 -31.74
CA LYS A 141 -46.12 34.73 -31.25
C LYS A 141 -45.91 35.96 -32.13
N GLU A 142 -44.67 36.25 -32.53
CA GLU A 142 -44.37 37.41 -33.37
C GLU A 142 -44.88 37.20 -34.81
N GLN A 143 -44.78 35.96 -35.32
CA GLN A 143 -45.31 35.56 -36.62
C GLN A 143 -46.83 35.74 -36.67
N SER A 144 -47.54 35.25 -35.65
CA SER A 144 -48.99 35.44 -35.52
C SER A 144 -49.41 36.91 -35.47
N LYS A 145 -48.65 37.77 -34.76
CA LYS A 145 -48.91 39.23 -34.75
C LYS A 145 -48.69 39.85 -36.13
N PHE A 146 -47.63 39.46 -36.83
CA PHE A 146 -47.34 39.92 -38.18
C PHE A 146 -48.45 39.53 -39.14
N ASP A 147 -48.81 38.25 -39.18
CA ASP A 147 -49.85 37.71 -40.06
C ASP A 147 -51.21 38.36 -39.79
N MET A 148 -51.59 38.53 -38.51
CA MET A 148 -52.83 39.22 -38.14
C MET A 148 -52.85 40.68 -38.62
N LYS A 149 -51.76 41.44 -38.40
CA LYS A 149 -51.71 42.85 -38.83
C LYS A 149 -51.72 43.00 -40.34
N LYS A 150 -51.06 42.07 -41.04
CA LYS A 150 -51.03 41.99 -42.49
C LYS A 150 -52.40 41.65 -43.07
N ALA A 151 -53.07 40.64 -42.50
CA ALA A 151 -54.44 40.26 -42.90
C ALA A 151 -55.47 41.37 -42.67
N LYS A 152 -55.31 42.16 -41.60
CA LYS A 152 -56.17 43.34 -41.33
C LYS A 152 -55.87 44.54 -42.22
N GLY A 153 -54.81 44.51 -43.05
CA GLY A 153 -54.41 45.65 -43.89
C GLY A 153 -53.89 46.88 -43.11
N THR A 154 -53.66 46.73 -41.80
CA THR A 154 -53.27 47.84 -40.90
C THR A 154 -51.76 48.11 -40.85
N LEU A 155 -50.99 47.44 -41.70
CA LEU A 155 -49.53 47.43 -41.63
C LEU A 155 -48.95 48.35 -42.71
N SER A 156 -48.24 49.40 -42.30
CA SER A 156 -47.51 50.26 -43.24
C SER A 156 -46.31 49.50 -43.83
N PRO A 157 -45.79 49.89 -45.01
CA PRO A 157 -44.59 49.28 -45.59
C PRO A 157 -43.37 49.31 -44.64
N GLN A 158 -43.22 50.40 -43.88
CA GLN A 158 -42.14 50.57 -42.90
C GLN A 158 -42.33 49.63 -41.69
N ASP A 159 -43.55 49.48 -41.20
CA ASP A 159 -43.85 48.54 -40.11
C ASP A 159 -43.71 47.09 -40.56
N GLU A 160 -44.06 46.77 -41.81
CA GLU A 160 -43.86 45.44 -42.39
C GLU A 160 -42.38 45.08 -42.41
N ALA A 161 -41.53 45.99 -42.90
CA ALA A 161 -40.08 45.80 -42.89
C ALA A 161 -39.54 45.61 -41.46
N LYS A 162 -40.00 46.42 -40.49
CA LYS A 162 -39.58 46.33 -39.09
C LYS A 162 -39.96 45.01 -38.43
N LEU A 163 -41.18 44.50 -38.67
CA LEU A 163 -41.62 43.22 -38.13
C LEU A 163 -40.90 42.04 -38.80
N LYS A 164 -40.67 42.09 -40.13
CA LYS A 164 -39.84 41.10 -40.83
C LYS A 164 -38.42 41.05 -40.28
N GLY A 165 -37.81 42.21 -39.99
CA GLY A 165 -36.50 42.28 -39.31
C GLY A 165 -36.50 41.55 -37.96
N LYS A 166 -37.49 41.82 -37.10
CA LYS A 166 -37.63 41.11 -35.81
C LYS A 166 -37.80 39.59 -35.96
N LEU A 167 -38.56 39.15 -36.97
CA LEU A 167 -38.74 37.73 -37.26
C LEU A 167 -37.43 37.09 -37.69
N LEU A 168 -36.66 37.78 -38.54
CA LEU A 168 -35.34 37.34 -38.96
C LEU A 168 -34.38 37.23 -37.77
N ASP A 169 -34.32 38.23 -36.89
CA ASP A 169 -33.47 38.21 -35.70
C ASP A 169 -33.81 37.02 -34.77
N LYS A 170 -35.11 36.75 -34.58
CA LYS A 170 -35.57 35.59 -33.80
C LYS A 170 -35.18 34.28 -34.46
N GLN A 171 -35.29 34.19 -35.79
CA GLN A 171 -34.89 33.01 -36.54
C GLN A 171 -33.37 32.78 -36.46
N GLN A 172 -32.57 33.84 -36.58
CA GLN A 172 -31.11 33.77 -36.41
C GLN A 172 -30.73 33.29 -35.01
N LYS A 173 -31.42 33.77 -33.97
CA LYS A 173 -31.22 33.28 -32.59
C LYS A 173 -31.56 31.79 -32.44
N ILE A 174 -32.60 31.31 -33.10
CA ILE A 174 -32.92 29.86 -33.11
C ILE A 174 -31.80 29.08 -33.81
N ASN A 175 -31.27 29.60 -34.91
CA ASN A 175 -30.18 28.96 -35.64
C ASN A 175 -28.89 28.92 -34.81
N SER A 176 -28.53 30.00 -34.11
CA SER A 176 -27.36 30.02 -33.22
C SER A 176 -27.51 29.02 -32.07
N LEU A 177 -28.70 28.94 -31.45
CA LEU A 177 -28.99 27.93 -30.44
C LEU A 177 -28.98 26.51 -31.02
N GLY A 178 -29.36 26.33 -32.28
CA GLY A 178 -29.25 25.06 -33.00
C GLY A 178 -27.80 24.60 -33.15
N LEU A 179 -26.87 25.52 -33.46
CA LEU A 179 -25.43 25.22 -33.47
C LEU A 179 -24.92 24.84 -32.08
N ASP A 180 -25.36 25.54 -31.04
CA ASP A 180 -25.01 25.20 -29.65
C ASP A 180 -25.54 23.81 -29.25
N LEU A 181 -26.73 23.45 -29.72
CA LEU A 181 -27.32 22.14 -29.49
C LEU A 181 -26.50 21.03 -30.14
N ILE A 182 -26.04 21.23 -31.38
CA ILE A 182 -25.17 20.29 -32.09
C ILE A 182 -23.87 20.09 -31.29
N LYS A 183 -23.20 21.17 -30.90
CA LYS A 183 -21.98 21.12 -30.08
C LYS A 183 -22.21 20.42 -28.73
N ALA A 184 -23.35 20.65 -28.09
CA ALA A 184 -23.69 19.99 -26.83
C ALA A 184 -23.92 18.48 -27.03
N LYS A 185 -24.59 18.08 -28.12
CA LYS A 185 -24.80 16.66 -28.47
C LYS A 185 -23.50 15.96 -28.86
N GLU A 186 -22.57 16.65 -29.52
CA GLU A 186 -21.21 16.14 -29.78
C GLU A 186 -20.46 15.85 -28.47
N LYS A 187 -20.56 16.73 -27.46
CA LYS A 187 -19.99 16.45 -26.13
C LYS A 187 -20.60 15.23 -25.48
N VAL A 188 -21.92 15.04 -25.58
CA VAL A 188 -22.59 13.83 -25.07
C VAL A 188 -22.02 12.58 -25.76
N ASN A 189 -21.92 12.59 -27.10
CA ASN A 189 -21.35 11.49 -27.87
C ASN A 189 -19.89 11.19 -27.46
N LYS A 190 -19.09 12.23 -27.19
CA LYS A 190 -17.72 12.08 -26.72
C LYS A 190 -17.61 11.36 -25.37
N TYR A 191 -18.58 11.54 -24.47
CA TYR A 191 -18.58 10.90 -23.15
C TYR A 191 -19.38 9.58 -23.12
N SER A 192 -20.22 9.31 -24.12
CA SER A 192 -20.96 8.05 -24.24
C SER A 192 -20.15 6.94 -24.93
N MET A 193 -19.26 7.30 -25.85
CA MET A 193 -18.24 6.37 -26.42
C MET A 193 -17.18 6.06 -25.38
#